data_AF-A0A6A6Q8S6-F1
#
_entry.id   AF-A0A6A6Q8S6-F1
#
_cell.length_a   1.000
_cell.length_b   1.000
_cell.length_c   1.000
_cell.angle_alpha   90.00
_cell.angle_beta   90.00
_cell.angle_gamma   90.00
#
_symmetry.space_group_name_H-M   'P 1'
#
loop_
_entity.id
_entity.type
_entity.pdbx_description
1 polymer ?
#
loop_
_entity_poly.entity_id
_entity_poly.type
_entity_poly.pdbx_seq_one_letter_code
_entity_poly.pdbx_strand_id
1 'polypeptide(L)'
;MSSSFMTLPRELRQRILLLSLPPVIQPAIVPYFSIPAQNLLHISRIIRQDMYWVINTYSPCFYLNSPSHLDVFLSSLNKDFRILSFDYAPKFAHASLNIFHDAEVETMQWTCYCRGRGMHTHDELVDAWAAAVSSLPSQMRTILLDITPAPGPMRSNKPEWVPGFIQDRRISQKFVGEHGGVLLRLIQCIHERFGDGVAIQLNGQLSEKSRSALDAFIDLSTAAGMDVSFVGDMLAVQPRVPRPRIWKAVKKLAPVRCRWIAEENRLVYLPAKEGQERLVAGMRDVNWSVDTQKLWTRLANQDEAWVVALLPKFGQFKMDGHLYEMDFLPMDNRQRALVHNMAKDLGYESQAVGEEPERFVRIEKYADNPLIRD
;
A
#
# COMPACT_ATOMS: atom_id res chain seq x y z
N MET A 1 -11.02 33.57 -28.93
CA MET A 1 -11.71 34.35 -27.88
C MET A 1 -12.19 33.36 -26.81
N SER A 2 -11.71 33.47 -25.58
CA SER A 2 -12.21 32.63 -24.48
C SER A 2 -13.54 33.20 -23.98
N SER A 3 -14.63 32.45 -24.13
CA SER A 3 -15.91 32.79 -23.51
C SER A 3 -15.75 32.76 -21.98
N SER A 4 -16.18 33.82 -21.30
CA SER A 4 -16.20 33.85 -19.83
C SER A 4 -17.15 32.79 -19.29
N PHE A 5 -16.83 32.15 -18.15
CA PHE A 5 -17.70 31.14 -17.53
C PHE A 5 -19.14 31.66 -17.32
N MET A 6 -19.28 32.94 -17.00
CA MET A 6 -20.58 33.58 -16.75
C MET A 6 -21.42 33.80 -18.00
N THR A 7 -20.82 33.73 -19.19
CA THR A 7 -21.54 33.85 -20.48
C THR A 7 -22.03 32.50 -21.01
N LEU A 8 -21.68 31.38 -20.35
CA LEU A 8 -22.15 30.05 -20.74
C LEU A 8 -23.63 29.86 -20.38
N PRO A 9 -24.38 29.03 -21.14
CA PRO A 9 -25.70 28.54 -20.74
C PRO A 9 -25.70 27.91 -19.34
N ARG A 10 -26.83 28.02 -18.64
CA ARG A 10 -26.99 27.57 -17.26
C ARG A 10 -26.62 26.10 -17.07
N GLU A 11 -27.09 25.25 -17.98
CA GLU A 11 -26.91 23.80 -17.96
C GLU A 11 -25.42 23.44 -18.07
N LEU A 12 -24.67 24.18 -18.90
CA LEU A 12 -23.22 24.00 -19.04
C LEU A 12 -22.48 24.45 -17.78
N ARG A 13 -22.86 25.59 -17.19
CA ARG A 13 -22.28 26.04 -15.92
C ARG A 13 -22.51 25.03 -14.81
N GLN A 14 -23.73 24.52 -14.66
CA GLN A 14 -24.09 23.50 -13.67
C GLN A 14 -23.28 22.21 -13.85
N ARG A 15 -23.12 21.74 -15.09
CA ARG A 15 -22.29 20.56 -15.37
C ARG A 15 -20.82 20.79 -15.01
N ILE A 16 -20.25 21.93 -15.38
CA ILE A 16 -18.86 22.28 -15.02
C ILE A 16 -18.70 22.33 -13.51
N LEU A 17 -19.63 22.96 -12.79
CA LEU A 17 -19.61 23.03 -11.33
C LEU A 17 -19.75 21.64 -10.69
N LEU A 18 -20.63 20.79 -11.20
CA LEU A 18 -20.76 19.40 -10.72
C LEU A 18 -19.46 18.62 -10.92
N LEU A 19 -18.83 18.75 -12.09
CA LEU A 19 -17.54 18.11 -12.39
C LEU A 19 -16.38 18.66 -11.54
N SER A 20 -16.54 19.84 -10.96
CA SER A 20 -15.55 20.43 -10.04
C SER A 20 -15.64 19.88 -8.61
N LEU A 21 -16.72 19.16 -8.28
CA LEU A 21 -16.88 18.50 -6.98
C LEU A 21 -16.19 17.13 -6.99
N PRO A 22 -15.57 16.70 -5.88
CA PRO A 22 -14.88 15.43 -5.82
C PRO A 22 -15.87 14.26 -5.93
N PRO A 23 -15.63 13.25 -6.77
CA PRO A 23 -16.54 12.10 -6.87
C PRO A 23 -16.52 11.21 -5.62
N VAL A 24 -15.42 11.24 -4.86
CA VAL A 24 -15.20 10.47 -3.64
C VAL A 24 -14.83 11.42 -2.50
N ILE A 25 -15.49 11.27 -1.35
CA ILE A 25 -15.19 12.03 -0.13
C ILE A 25 -14.65 11.07 0.94
N GLN A 26 -13.56 11.46 1.60
CA GLN A 26 -13.06 10.81 2.81
C GLN A 26 -13.49 11.63 4.04
N PRO A 27 -14.48 11.18 4.82
CA PRO A 27 -15.11 11.97 5.88
C PRO A 27 -14.19 12.48 6.97
N ALA A 28 -13.09 11.77 7.26
CA ALA A 28 -12.15 12.15 8.31
C ALA A 28 -11.28 13.38 7.95
N ILE A 29 -11.19 13.74 6.66
CA ILE A 29 -10.23 14.73 6.16
C ILE A 29 -10.92 16.00 5.68
N VAL A 30 -12.18 15.93 5.26
CA VAL A 30 -12.86 17.06 4.63
C VAL A 30 -14.27 17.21 5.20
N PRO A 31 -14.70 18.42 5.63
CA PRO A 31 -16.13 18.66 5.84
C PRO A 31 -16.91 18.31 4.57
N TYR A 32 -18.16 17.86 4.73
CA TYR A 32 -19.03 17.38 3.63
C TYR A 32 -19.01 18.30 2.38
N PHE A 33 -18.80 19.59 2.60
CA PHE A 33 -18.46 20.56 1.56
C PHE A 33 -17.00 20.97 1.68
N SER A 34 -16.19 20.64 0.67
CA SER A 34 -14.82 21.11 0.57
C SER A 34 -14.78 22.66 0.62
N ILE A 35 -13.73 23.23 1.20
CA ILE A 35 -13.52 24.69 1.25
C ILE A 35 -13.68 25.34 -0.15
N PRO A 36 -13.21 24.74 -1.27
CA PRO A 36 -13.48 25.25 -2.61
C PRO A 36 -14.97 25.30 -2.99
N ALA A 37 -15.76 24.28 -2.65
CA ALA A 37 -17.19 24.27 -2.89
C ALA A 37 -17.91 25.36 -2.07
N GLN A 38 -17.46 25.58 -0.82
CA GLN A 38 -17.93 26.69 0.01
C GLN A 38 -17.57 28.05 -0.61
N ASN A 39 -16.33 28.21 -1.07
CA ASN A 39 -15.87 29.45 -1.71
C ASN A 39 -16.70 29.79 -2.95
N LEU A 40 -17.02 28.81 -3.81
CA LEU A 40 -17.85 29.00 -5.01
C LEU A 40 -19.25 29.56 -4.67
N LEU A 41 -19.80 29.20 -3.51
CA LEU A 41 -21.09 29.69 -3.04
C LEU A 41 -21.07 31.19 -2.61
N HIS A 42 -19.88 31.73 -2.35
CA HIS A 42 -19.67 33.13 -1.95
C HIS A 42 -19.32 34.07 -3.12
N ILE A 43 -19.02 33.56 -4.32
CA ILE A 43 -18.52 34.38 -5.44
C ILE A 43 -19.60 35.28 -6.08
N SER A 44 -20.75 34.71 -6.46
CA SER A 44 -21.80 35.48 -7.16
C SER A 44 -23.19 34.86 -6.97
N ARG A 45 -24.24 35.68 -7.13
CA ARG A 45 -25.63 35.23 -7.03
C ARG A 45 -25.98 34.16 -8.08
N ILE A 46 -25.47 34.28 -9.30
CA ILE A 46 -25.72 33.32 -10.39
C ILE A 46 -25.11 31.96 -10.05
N ILE A 47 -23.84 31.93 -9.65
CA ILE A 47 -23.16 30.68 -9.25
C ILE A 47 -23.86 30.05 -8.05
N ARG A 48 -24.33 30.85 -7.09
CA ARG A 48 -25.09 30.35 -5.94
C ARG A 48 -26.38 29.63 -6.35
N GLN A 49 -27.13 30.18 -7.30
CA GLN A 49 -28.35 29.54 -7.83
C GLN A 49 -28.04 28.26 -8.62
N ASP A 50 -26.94 28.24 -9.37
CA ASP A 50 -26.52 27.04 -10.09
C ASP A 50 -26.04 25.95 -9.13
N MET A 51 -25.27 26.33 -8.11
CA MET A 51 -24.79 25.42 -7.07
C MET A 51 -25.92 24.80 -6.23
N TYR A 52 -27.05 25.49 -6.03
CA TYR A 52 -28.20 24.89 -5.36
C TYR A 52 -28.67 23.62 -6.09
N TRP A 53 -28.79 23.68 -7.41
CA TRP A 53 -29.14 22.51 -8.22
C TRP A 53 -28.05 21.44 -8.19
N VAL A 54 -26.78 21.87 -8.28
CA VAL A 54 -25.61 20.95 -8.24
C VAL A 54 -25.59 20.19 -6.92
N ILE A 55 -25.69 20.85 -5.78
CA ILE A 55 -25.66 20.25 -4.44
C ILE A 55 -26.84 19.30 -4.25
N ASN A 56 -28.03 19.64 -4.76
CA ASN A 56 -29.19 18.75 -4.70
C ASN A 56 -29.06 17.53 -5.61
N THR A 57 -28.20 17.56 -6.62
CA THR A 57 -27.97 16.44 -7.55
C THR A 57 -26.72 15.63 -7.19
N TYR A 58 -25.79 16.25 -6.47
CA TYR A 58 -24.52 15.69 -6.05
C TYR A 58 -24.72 14.56 -5.04
N SER A 59 -24.12 13.41 -5.33
CA SER A 59 -24.21 12.19 -4.54
C SER A 59 -22.85 11.48 -4.60
N PRO A 60 -21.86 11.98 -3.83
CA PRO A 60 -20.52 11.41 -3.86
C PRO A 60 -20.51 10.01 -3.21
N CYS A 61 -19.47 9.24 -3.52
CA CYS A 61 -19.15 8.04 -2.78
C CYS A 61 -18.37 8.38 -1.52
N PHE A 62 -18.85 7.96 -0.36
CA PHE A 62 -18.14 8.16 0.91
C PHE A 62 -17.20 7.00 1.18
N TYR A 63 -15.90 7.27 1.17
CA TYR A 63 -14.87 6.28 1.46
C TYR A 63 -14.62 6.23 2.97
N LEU A 64 -15.05 5.14 3.60
CA LEU A 64 -14.99 4.93 5.04
C LEU A 64 -13.89 3.92 5.38
N ASN A 65 -12.90 4.38 6.13
CA ASN A 65 -11.75 3.56 6.51
C ASN A 65 -12.06 2.57 7.63
N SER A 66 -12.93 2.92 8.57
CA SER A 66 -13.24 2.10 9.73
C SER A 66 -14.70 2.31 10.16
N PRO A 67 -15.29 1.35 10.89
CA PRO A 67 -16.58 1.52 11.55
C PRO A 67 -16.65 2.75 12.46
N SER A 68 -15.58 3.04 13.21
CA SER A 68 -15.52 4.21 14.09
C SER A 68 -15.63 5.54 13.33
N HIS A 69 -15.11 5.61 12.10
CA HIS A 69 -15.27 6.78 11.24
C HIS A 69 -16.72 6.98 10.79
N LEU A 70 -17.49 5.89 10.60
CA LEU A 70 -18.91 5.99 10.26
C LEU A 70 -19.67 6.71 11.38
N ASP A 71 -19.50 6.29 12.64
CA ASP A 71 -20.23 6.88 13.77
C ASP A 71 -19.92 8.37 13.95
N VAL A 72 -18.64 8.74 13.86
CA VAL A 72 -18.19 10.14 13.92
C VAL A 72 -18.80 10.95 12.78
N PHE A 73 -18.81 10.38 11.57
CA PHE A 73 -19.36 11.04 10.40
C PHE A 73 -20.88 11.22 10.50
N LEU A 74 -21.64 10.19 10.87
CA LEU A 74 -23.09 10.27 11.06
C LEU A 74 -23.46 11.30 12.13
N SER A 75 -22.70 11.35 13.23
CA SER A 75 -22.86 12.36 14.27
C SER A 75 -22.61 13.78 13.75
N SER A 76 -21.70 13.93 12.77
CA SER A 76 -21.45 15.22 12.13
C SER A 76 -22.59 15.65 11.19
N LEU A 77 -23.26 14.70 10.51
CA LEU A 77 -24.37 14.97 9.60
C LEU A 77 -25.62 15.49 10.31
N ASN A 78 -25.84 15.07 11.56
CA ASN A 78 -26.97 15.52 12.38
C ASN A 78 -26.85 16.97 12.86
N LYS A 79 -25.74 17.67 12.56
CA LYS A 79 -25.63 19.11 12.81
C LYS A 79 -26.27 19.84 11.63
N ASP A 80 -27.27 20.67 11.89
CA ASP A 80 -27.95 21.48 10.87
C ASP A 80 -26.95 22.26 10.01
N PHE A 81 -26.67 21.78 8.80
CA PHE A 81 -25.86 22.50 7.83
C PHE A 81 -26.73 23.49 7.09
N ARG A 82 -26.92 24.67 7.68
CA ARG A 82 -27.49 25.82 6.95
C ARG A 82 -26.44 26.36 5.99
N ILE A 83 -26.47 25.91 4.74
CA ILE A 83 -25.76 26.59 3.67
C ILE A 83 -26.64 27.72 3.15
N LEU A 84 -26.29 28.96 3.52
CA LEU A 84 -26.77 30.19 2.86
C LEU A 84 -28.30 30.25 2.70
N SER A 85 -29.02 29.99 3.79
CA SER A 85 -30.49 30.12 3.88
C SER A 85 -31.31 29.03 3.16
N PHE A 86 -30.69 27.93 2.72
CA PHE A 86 -31.41 26.76 2.21
C PHE A 86 -31.22 25.56 3.14
N ASP A 87 -32.29 24.83 3.38
CA ASP A 87 -32.24 23.56 4.09
C ASP A 87 -31.64 22.50 3.14
N TYR A 88 -30.48 21.99 3.50
CA TYR A 88 -29.82 20.92 2.78
C TYR A 88 -29.72 19.67 3.65
N ALA A 89 -30.23 18.56 3.14
CA ALA A 89 -30.05 17.25 3.72
C ALA A 89 -28.94 16.50 2.95
N PRO A 90 -27.80 16.20 3.59
CA PRO A 90 -26.74 15.37 3.02
C PRO A 90 -27.27 14.06 2.43
N LYS A 91 -27.01 13.85 1.15
CA LYS A 91 -27.31 12.57 0.50
C LYS A 91 -26.19 11.60 0.80
N PHE A 92 -26.55 10.46 1.38
CA PHE A 92 -25.66 9.34 1.67
C PHE A 92 -26.16 8.10 0.95
N ALA A 93 -26.05 8.13 -0.38
CA ALA A 93 -26.54 7.06 -1.24
C ALA A 93 -25.45 6.06 -1.64
N HIS A 94 -24.17 6.44 -1.57
CA HIS A 94 -23.06 5.59 -1.99
C HIS A 94 -21.96 5.59 -0.93
N ALA A 95 -21.55 4.41 -0.49
CA ALA A 95 -20.41 4.25 0.42
C ALA A 95 -19.42 3.23 -0.13
N SER A 96 -18.15 3.43 0.20
CA SER A 96 -17.07 2.48 -0.03
C SER A 96 -16.46 2.12 1.32
N LEU A 97 -16.64 0.88 1.74
CA LEU A 97 -16.17 0.35 3.01
C LEU A 97 -14.81 -0.28 2.82
N ASN A 98 -13.81 0.26 3.50
CA ASN A 98 -12.46 -0.26 3.45
C ASN A 98 -12.31 -1.41 4.47
N ILE A 99 -12.37 -2.65 3.98
CA ILE A 99 -12.47 -3.81 4.86
C ILE A 99 -11.17 -4.05 5.62
N PHE A 100 -10.03 -3.91 4.94
CA PHE A 100 -8.72 -4.28 5.47
C PHE A 100 -7.86 -3.07 5.82
N HIS A 101 -8.48 -1.97 6.26
CA HIS A 101 -7.76 -0.75 6.65
C HIS A 101 -6.80 -0.97 7.82
N ASP A 102 -7.25 -1.65 8.88
CA ASP A 102 -6.48 -1.81 10.12
C ASP A 102 -5.64 -3.09 10.18
N ALA A 103 -5.67 -3.90 9.12
CA ALA A 103 -4.88 -5.13 9.07
C ALA A 103 -3.38 -4.82 8.96
N GLU A 104 -2.56 -5.66 9.58
CA GLU A 104 -1.11 -5.52 9.55
C GLU A 104 -0.50 -6.17 8.31
N VAL A 105 0.62 -5.62 7.84
CA VAL A 105 1.37 -6.16 6.69
C VAL A 105 1.76 -7.62 6.94
N GLU A 106 2.18 -7.94 8.17
CA GLU A 106 2.63 -9.29 8.51
C GLU A 106 1.46 -10.28 8.51
N THR A 107 0.34 -9.93 9.13
CA THR A 107 -0.83 -10.82 9.25
C THR A 107 -1.46 -11.13 7.89
N MET A 108 -1.55 -10.14 6.99
CA MET A 108 -2.01 -10.34 5.60
C MET A 108 -1.13 -11.30 4.78
N GLN A 109 0.19 -11.29 5.01
CA GLN A 109 1.09 -12.24 4.35
C GLN A 109 1.02 -13.65 4.96
N TRP A 110 0.60 -13.73 6.23
CA TRP A 110 0.52 -14.97 7.00
C TRP A 110 -0.70 -15.82 6.70
N THR A 111 -1.76 -15.26 6.10
CA THR A 111 -2.99 -15.97 5.69
C THR A 111 -2.72 -17.20 4.79
N CYS A 112 -1.50 -17.36 4.26
CA CYS A 112 -1.15 -18.37 3.28
C CYS A 112 -0.26 -19.53 3.76
N TYR A 113 0.31 -19.45 4.97
CA TYR A 113 1.29 -20.44 5.48
C TYR A 113 0.68 -21.53 6.35
N CYS A 114 -0.48 -21.29 6.94
CA CYS A 114 -1.03 -22.17 7.95
C CYS A 114 -2.01 -23.18 7.36
N ARG A 115 -1.52 -24.20 6.64
CA ARG A 115 -2.29 -25.46 6.52
C ARG A 115 -2.25 -26.14 7.89
N GLY A 116 -3.25 -25.86 8.74
CA GLY A 116 -3.47 -26.56 10.02
C GLY A 116 -3.11 -25.81 11.31
N ARG A 117 -2.75 -24.52 11.28
CA ARG A 117 -2.56 -23.69 12.48
C ARG A 117 -3.27 -22.35 12.34
N GLY A 118 -4.54 -22.24 12.74
CA GLY A 118 -5.29 -20.97 12.83
C GLY A 118 -5.03 -19.98 11.69
N MET A 119 -5.75 -20.13 10.57
CA MET A 119 -5.67 -19.15 9.49
C MET A 119 -6.17 -17.79 10.00
N HIS A 120 -5.39 -16.73 9.79
CA HIS A 120 -5.82 -15.36 10.13
C HIS A 120 -6.57 -14.75 8.95
N THR A 121 -7.90 -14.91 8.97
CA THR A 121 -8.86 -14.35 8.00
C THR A 121 -9.39 -12.97 8.37
N HIS A 122 -8.77 -12.33 9.37
CA HIS A 122 -9.15 -10.99 9.85
C HIS A 122 -10.65 -10.85 10.12
N ASP A 123 -11.27 -11.90 10.66
CA ASP A 123 -12.70 -11.98 10.97
C ASP A 123 -13.11 -10.77 11.82
N GLU A 124 -12.24 -10.32 12.72
CA GLU A 124 -12.45 -9.17 13.57
C GLU A 124 -12.74 -7.88 12.79
N LEU A 125 -12.09 -7.67 11.64
CA LEU A 125 -12.30 -6.49 10.80
C LEU A 125 -13.61 -6.55 10.04
N VAL A 126 -13.94 -7.74 9.52
CA VAL A 126 -15.17 -7.98 8.77
C VAL A 126 -16.38 -7.91 9.71
N ASP A 127 -16.27 -8.49 10.91
CA ASP A 127 -17.31 -8.49 11.92
C ASP A 127 -17.58 -7.09 12.48
N ALA A 128 -16.53 -6.26 12.62
CA ALA A 128 -16.69 -4.87 12.99
C ALA A 128 -17.52 -4.09 11.95
N TRP A 129 -17.28 -4.34 10.65
CA TRP A 129 -18.11 -3.79 9.59
C TRP A 129 -19.53 -4.36 9.61
N ALA A 130 -19.70 -5.67 9.81
CA ALA A 130 -21.01 -6.32 9.87
C ALA A 130 -21.87 -5.74 11.01
N ALA A 131 -21.28 -5.49 12.18
CA ALA A 131 -21.97 -4.83 13.29
C ALA A 131 -22.40 -3.39 12.93
N ALA A 132 -21.54 -2.65 12.24
CA ALA A 132 -21.79 -1.28 11.80
C ALA A 132 -22.77 -1.17 10.62
N VAL A 133 -23.08 -2.27 9.92
CA VAL A 133 -24.07 -2.28 8.84
C VAL A 133 -25.37 -1.69 9.31
N SER A 134 -25.82 -1.96 10.54
CA SER A 134 -27.06 -1.44 11.13
C SER A 134 -27.11 0.10 11.28
N SER A 135 -25.95 0.76 11.37
CA SER A 135 -25.83 2.21 11.53
C SER A 135 -25.88 2.97 10.20
N LEU A 136 -25.68 2.32 9.05
CA LEU A 136 -25.71 2.99 7.75
C LEU A 136 -27.09 3.68 7.51
N PRO A 137 -27.19 4.81 6.81
CA PRO A 137 -28.47 5.41 6.46
C PRO A 137 -29.35 4.52 5.57
N SER A 138 -30.68 4.61 5.69
CA SER A 138 -31.64 3.83 4.88
C SER A 138 -31.67 4.24 3.40
N GLN A 139 -31.21 5.45 3.08
CA GLN A 139 -31.19 6.03 1.74
C GLN A 139 -30.07 5.49 0.82
N MET A 140 -29.40 4.42 1.23
CA MET A 140 -28.35 3.78 0.45
C MET A 140 -28.87 3.26 -0.88
N ARG A 141 -28.00 3.32 -1.89
CA ARG A 141 -28.21 2.76 -3.22
C ARG A 141 -27.05 1.87 -3.64
N THR A 142 -25.84 2.16 -3.18
CA THR A 142 -24.64 1.40 -3.53
C THR A 142 -23.71 1.27 -2.34
N ILE A 143 -23.26 0.06 -2.06
CA ILE A 143 -22.20 -0.21 -1.09
C ILE A 143 -21.07 -0.93 -1.82
N LEU A 144 -19.92 -0.27 -1.91
CA LEU A 144 -18.68 -0.83 -2.42
C LEU A 144 -17.90 -1.44 -1.25
N LEU A 145 -17.48 -2.69 -1.37
CA LEU A 145 -16.59 -3.34 -0.42
C LEU A 145 -15.17 -3.31 -1.02
N ASP A 146 -14.32 -2.41 -0.53
CA ASP A 146 -12.92 -2.34 -0.95
C ASP A 146 -12.14 -3.49 -0.29
N ILE A 147 -11.90 -4.53 -1.09
CA ILE A 147 -11.21 -5.75 -0.70
C ILE A 147 -9.74 -5.75 -1.13
N THR A 148 -9.15 -4.56 -1.35
CA THR A 148 -7.72 -4.44 -1.65
C THR A 148 -6.90 -5.10 -0.53
N PRO A 149 -6.06 -6.10 -0.81
CA PRO A 149 -5.28 -6.80 0.19
C PRO A 149 -4.03 -5.99 0.53
N ALA A 150 -4.22 -4.78 1.06
CA ALA A 150 -3.16 -3.90 1.50
C ALA A 150 -3.62 -3.11 2.73
N PRO A 151 -2.78 -2.99 3.77
CA PRO A 151 -3.11 -2.18 4.96
C PRO A 151 -3.42 -0.72 4.60
N GLY A 152 -4.29 -0.10 5.39
CA GLY A 152 -4.59 1.33 5.32
C GLY A 152 -3.34 2.21 5.40
N PRO A 153 -2.44 2.02 6.38
CA PRO A 153 -1.20 2.79 6.46
C PRO A 153 -0.30 2.64 5.23
N MET A 154 -0.27 1.47 4.59
CA MET A 154 0.48 1.26 3.35
C MET A 154 -0.14 2.06 2.20
N ARG A 155 -1.46 1.98 2.03
CA ARG A 155 -2.18 2.71 0.98
C ARG A 155 -2.06 4.23 1.15
N SER A 156 -2.05 4.72 2.38
CA SER A 156 -1.95 6.16 2.67
C SER A 156 -0.52 6.70 2.58
N ASN A 157 0.45 5.99 3.14
CA ASN A 157 1.81 6.52 3.31
C ASN A 157 2.77 6.07 2.19
N LYS A 158 2.50 4.93 1.55
CA LYS A 158 3.36 4.31 0.53
C LYS A 158 2.51 3.67 -0.60
N PRO A 159 1.63 4.43 -1.27
CA PRO A 159 0.71 3.90 -2.27
C PRO A 159 1.43 3.17 -3.42
N GLU A 160 2.66 3.55 -3.74
CA GLU A 160 3.48 2.91 -4.77
C GLU A 160 3.94 1.49 -4.42
N TRP A 161 3.84 1.08 -3.14
CA TRP A 161 4.17 -0.29 -2.70
C TRP A 161 2.99 -1.24 -2.85
N VAL A 162 1.77 -0.71 -2.92
CA VAL A 162 0.52 -1.49 -2.94
C VAL A 162 0.49 -2.49 -4.11
N PRO A 163 0.83 -2.13 -5.36
CA PRO A 163 0.85 -3.10 -6.47
C PRO A 163 1.82 -4.26 -6.23
N GLY A 164 3.00 -3.98 -5.67
CA GLY A 164 4.00 -5.01 -5.36
C GLY A 164 3.55 -5.96 -4.25
N PHE A 165 2.83 -5.43 -3.26
CA PHE A 165 2.27 -6.22 -2.16
C PHE A 165 1.11 -7.12 -2.63
N ILE A 166 0.17 -6.58 -3.41
CA ILE A 166 -0.96 -7.33 -4.00
C ILE A 166 -0.45 -8.49 -4.87
N GLN A 167 0.67 -8.28 -5.58
CA GLN A 167 1.28 -9.29 -6.44
C GLN A 167 2.18 -10.29 -5.72
N ASP A 168 2.39 -10.14 -4.41
CA ASP A 168 3.14 -11.13 -3.63
C ASP A 168 2.49 -12.51 -3.80
N ARG A 169 3.30 -13.55 -4.01
CA ARG A 169 2.79 -14.91 -4.27
C ARG A 169 1.83 -15.41 -3.17
N ARG A 170 2.05 -14.98 -1.92
CA ARG A 170 1.21 -15.33 -0.78
C ARG A 170 -0.18 -14.73 -1.01
N ILE A 171 -0.24 -13.42 -1.18
CA ILE A 171 -1.50 -12.67 -1.24
C ILE A 171 -2.24 -12.90 -2.57
N SER A 172 -1.51 -12.79 -3.69
CA SER A 172 -2.03 -12.71 -5.06
C SER A 172 -2.95 -13.83 -5.53
N GLN A 173 -2.98 -14.98 -4.87
CA GLN A 173 -3.80 -16.14 -5.26
C GLN A 173 -4.83 -16.51 -4.21
N LYS A 174 -4.46 -16.41 -2.94
CA LYS A 174 -5.22 -17.01 -1.86
C LYS A 174 -6.11 -16.00 -1.14
N PHE A 175 -5.73 -14.73 -1.11
CA PHE A 175 -6.37 -13.76 -0.24
C PHE A 175 -7.90 -13.74 -0.36
N VAL A 176 -8.43 -13.65 -1.59
CA VAL A 176 -9.89 -13.65 -1.84
C VAL A 176 -10.53 -14.98 -1.43
N GLY A 177 -9.91 -16.11 -1.79
CA GLY A 177 -10.45 -17.43 -1.46
C GLY A 177 -10.50 -17.71 0.04
N GLU A 178 -9.46 -17.31 0.77
CA GLU A 178 -9.36 -17.52 2.22
C GLU A 178 -10.30 -16.58 3.00
N HIS A 179 -10.57 -15.36 2.51
CA HIS A 179 -11.51 -14.42 3.14
C HIS A 179 -12.94 -14.53 2.60
N GLY A 180 -13.19 -15.41 1.62
CA GLY A 180 -14.49 -15.51 0.95
C GLY A 180 -15.63 -15.82 1.92
N GLY A 181 -15.42 -16.72 2.89
CA GLY A 181 -16.45 -17.05 3.88
C GLY A 181 -16.87 -15.85 4.74
N VAL A 182 -15.91 -15.07 5.24
CA VAL A 182 -16.21 -13.89 6.07
C VAL A 182 -16.78 -12.73 5.27
N LEU A 183 -16.26 -12.49 4.06
CA LEU A 183 -16.81 -11.46 3.18
C LEU A 183 -18.27 -11.77 2.80
N LEU A 184 -18.60 -13.05 2.58
CA LEU A 184 -19.98 -13.45 2.31
C LEU A 184 -20.91 -13.14 3.49
N ARG A 185 -20.47 -13.33 4.73
CA ARG A 185 -21.22 -12.95 5.94
C ARG A 185 -21.51 -11.45 5.98
N LEU A 186 -20.53 -10.61 5.65
CA LEU A 186 -20.75 -9.16 5.57
C LEU A 186 -21.79 -8.81 4.49
N ILE A 187 -21.71 -9.43 3.31
CA ILE A 187 -22.69 -9.24 2.24
C ILE A 187 -24.09 -9.67 2.69
N GLN A 188 -24.21 -10.80 3.39
CA GLN A 188 -25.47 -11.26 3.97
C GLN A 188 -26.06 -10.22 4.94
N CYS A 189 -25.26 -9.68 5.87
CA CYS A 189 -25.75 -8.65 6.79
C CYS A 189 -26.23 -7.39 6.05
N ILE A 190 -25.56 -7.00 4.96
CA ILE A 190 -25.99 -5.88 4.12
C ILE A 190 -27.31 -6.23 3.41
N HIS A 191 -27.39 -7.41 2.81
CA HIS A 191 -28.58 -7.86 2.08
C HIS A 191 -29.79 -8.04 2.99
N GLU A 192 -29.63 -8.61 4.20
CA GLU A 192 -30.69 -8.71 5.21
C GLU A 192 -31.26 -7.34 5.60
N ARG A 193 -30.39 -6.31 5.64
CA ARG A 193 -30.80 -4.97 6.00
C ARG A 193 -31.49 -4.21 4.88
N PHE A 194 -30.96 -4.29 3.66
CA PHE A 194 -31.37 -3.43 2.54
C PHE A 194 -32.15 -4.17 1.45
N GLY A 195 -32.15 -5.49 1.46
CA GLY A 195 -32.70 -6.34 0.39
C GLY A 195 -32.12 -5.99 -0.97
N ASP A 196 -32.97 -6.02 -2.00
CA ASP A 196 -32.63 -5.67 -3.38
C ASP A 196 -32.55 -4.15 -3.62
N GLY A 197 -32.80 -3.33 -2.59
CA GLY A 197 -32.78 -1.87 -2.70
C GLY A 197 -31.38 -1.27 -2.84
N VAL A 198 -30.32 -2.05 -2.57
CA VAL A 198 -28.93 -1.61 -2.59
C VAL A 198 -28.10 -2.53 -3.48
N ALA A 199 -27.36 -1.94 -4.41
CA ALA A 199 -26.34 -2.64 -5.18
C ALA A 199 -25.09 -2.87 -4.31
N ILE A 200 -24.73 -4.13 -4.10
CA ILE A 200 -23.50 -4.52 -3.39
C ILE A 200 -22.44 -4.84 -4.45
N GLN A 201 -21.31 -4.15 -4.40
CA GLN A 201 -20.22 -4.39 -5.35
C GLN A 201 -18.89 -4.54 -4.62
N LEU A 202 -18.06 -5.45 -5.09
CA LEU A 202 -16.68 -5.56 -4.67
C LEU A 202 -15.84 -4.55 -5.46
N ASN A 203 -14.95 -3.86 -4.77
CA ASN A 203 -14.05 -2.87 -5.36
C ASN A 203 -12.62 -3.07 -4.82
N GLY A 204 -11.69 -2.26 -5.31
CA GLY A 204 -10.30 -2.26 -4.90
C GLY A 204 -9.37 -2.82 -5.96
N GLN A 205 -8.12 -3.04 -5.58
CA GLN A 205 -7.08 -3.56 -6.47
C GLN A 205 -6.77 -5.02 -6.10
N LEU A 206 -6.94 -5.92 -7.05
CA LEU A 206 -6.63 -7.34 -6.88
C LEU A 206 -5.61 -7.80 -7.91
N SER A 207 -4.91 -8.88 -7.63
CA SER A 207 -4.05 -9.54 -8.63
C SER A 207 -4.93 -10.35 -9.59
N GLU A 208 -4.61 -10.36 -10.89
CA GLU A 208 -5.22 -11.29 -11.88
C GLU A 208 -5.21 -12.75 -11.44
N LYS A 209 -4.21 -13.17 -10.65
CA LYS A 209 -4.14 -14.54 -10.13
C LYS A 209 -5.24 -14.86 -9.11
N SER A 210 -5.91 -13.86 -8.53
CA SER A 210 -7.07 -14.04 -7.67
C SER A 210 -8.37 -14.21 -8.46
N ARG A 211 -8.36 -14.03 -9.80
CA ARG A 211 -9.58 -14.01 -10.63
C ARG A 211 -10.45 -15.25 -10.44
N SER A 212 -9.86 -16.45 -10.48
CA SER A 212 -10.62 -17.68 -10.28
C SER A 212 -11.25 -17.78 -8.90
N ALA A 213 -10.59 -17.29 -7.85
CA ALA A 213 -11.16 -17.27 -6.50
C ALA A 213 -12.27 -16.21 -6.36
N LEU A 214 -12.10 -15.06 -7.02
CA LEU A 214 -13.10 -14.00 -7.11
C LEU A 214 -14.36 -14.46 -7.86
N ASP A 215 -14.19 -15.15 -8.98
CA ASP A 215 -15.30 -15.70 -9.77
C ASP A 215 -16.07 -16.74 -8.97
N ALA A 216 -15.37 -17.67 -8.32
CA ALA A 216 -16.00 -18.66 -7.45
C ALA A 216 -16.75 -18.00 -6.27
N PHE A 217 -16.23 -16.90 -5.72
CA PHE A 217 -16.91 -16.13 -4.69
C PHE A 217 -18.18 -15.45 -5.21
N ILE A 218 -18.12 -14.81 -6.38
CA ILE A 218 -19.27 -14.17 -7.03
C ILE A 218 -20.36 -15.19 -7.37
N ASP A 219 -19.97 -16.35 -7.92
CA ASP A 219 -20.89 -17.45 -8.21
C ASP A 219 -21.58 -17.95 -6.93
N LEU A 220 -20.83 -18.05 -5.82
CA LEU A 220 -21.36 -18.44 -4.52
C LEU A 220 -22.36 -17.40 -3.97
N SER A 221 -22.05 -16.11 -4.07
CA SER A 221 -22.99 -15.04 -3.69
C SER A 221 -24.26 -15.09 -4.52
N THR A 222 -24.12 -15.28 -5.84
CA THR A 222 -25.25 -15.38 -6.78
C THR A 222 -26.12 -16.59 -6.48
N ALA A 223 -25.52 -17.75 -6.20
CA ALA A 223 -26.25 -18.96 -5.81
C ALA A 223 -27.02 -18.79 -4.49
N ALA A 224 -26.55 -17.90 -3.61
CA ALA A 224 -27.24 -17.51 -2.38
C ALA A 224 -28.29 -16.39 -2.58
N GLY A 225 -28.57 -15.99 -3.83
CA GLY A 225 -29.55 -14.96 -4.16
C GLY A 225 -29.07 -13.52 -3.99
N MET A 226 -27.76 -13.31 -3.80
CA MET A 226 -27.17 -11.98 -3.63
C MET A 226 -26.40 -11.61 -4.90
N ASP A 227 -26.90 -10.64 -5.66
CA ASP A 227 -26.22 -10.14 -6.86
C ASP A 227 -25.03 -9.25 -6.46
N VAL A 228 -23.83 -9.77 -6.71
CA VAL A 228 -22.56 -9.13 -6.35
C VAL A 228 -21.68 -9.10 -7.58
N SER A 229 -21.14 -7.93 -7.90
CA SER A 229 -20.21 -7.75 -9.03
C SER A 229 -18.90 -7.13 -8.56
N PHE A 230 -17.81 -7.43 -9.27
CA PHE A 230 -16.53 -6.75 -9.05
C PHE A 230 -16.36 -5.61 -10.05
N VAL A 231 -16.19 -4.39 -9.53
CA VAL A 231 -16.00 -3.15 -10.30
C VAL A 231 -14.62 -2.53 -10.12
N GLY A 232 -13.73 -3.22 -9.40
CA GLY A 232 -12.36 -2.78 -9.13
C GLY A 232 -11.36 -3.10 -10.24
N ASP A 233 -10.09 -2.88 -9.92
CA ASP A 233 -8.97 -3.09 -10.84
C ASP A 233 -8.35 -4.47 -10.65
N MET A 234 -8.25 -5.24 -11.74
CA MET A 234 -7.41 -6.43 -11.80
C MET A 234 -6.03 -6.02 -12.28
N LEU A 235 -5.05 -6.00 -11.37
CA LEU A 235 -3.66 -5.77 -11.70
C LEU A 235 -3.13 -6.94 -12.51
N ALA A 236 -2.83 -6.65 -13.77
CA ALA A 236 -2.11 -7.56 -14.66
C ALA A 236 -0.91 -8.14 -13.93
N VAL A 237 -0.69 -9.46 -14.06
CA VAL A 237 0.50 -10.09 -13.47
C VAL A 237 1.73 -9.38 -14.02
N GLN A 238 2.31 -8.45 -13.24
CA GLN A 238 3.48 -7.76 -13.75
C GLN A 238 4.57 -8.82 -13.93
N PRO A 239 5.32 -8.79 -15.04
CA PRO A 239 6.51 -9.60 -15.18
C PRO A 239 7.39 -9.26 -13.99
N ARG A 240 7.52 -10.20 -13.04
CA ARG A 240 8.20 -10.07 -11.73
C ARG A 240 8.83 -8.68 -11.57
N VAL A 241 8.14 -7.75 -10.90
CA VAL A 241 8.73 -6.46 -10.48
C VAL A 241 10.16 -6.77 -10.06
N PRO A 242 11.18 -6.19 -10.71
CA PRO A 242 12.53 -6.69 -10.57
C PRO A 242 12.92 -6.44 -9.12
N ARG A 243 12.86 -7.51 -8.31
CA ARG A 243 13.09 -7.52 -6.86
C ARG A 243 14.24 -6.55 -6.55
N PRO A 244 14.18 -5.73 -5.49
CA PRO A 244 15.36 -4.99 -5.04
C PRO A 244 16.48 -6.01 -4.82
N ARG A 245 17.36 -6.12 -5.81
CA ARG A 245 18.47 -7.05 -5.81
C ARG A 245 19.65 -6.29 -5.25
N ILE A 246 20.41 -6.94 -4.38
CA ILE A 246 21.61 -6.36 -3.76
C ILE A 246 22.51 -5.71 -4.82
N TRP A 247 22.71 -6.38 -5.97
CA TRP A 247 23.51 -5.82 -7.07
C TRP A 247 22.96 -4.52 -7.66
N LYS A 248 21.63 -4.29 -7.67
CA LYS A 248 21.05 -3.02 -8.13
C LYS A 248 21.38 -1.89 -7.16
N ALA A 249 21.26 -2.16 -5.86
CA ALA A 249 21.64 -1.21 -4.81
C ALA A 249 23.16 -0.91 -4.87
N VAL A 250 23.99 -1.94 -5.01
CA VAL A 250 25.44 -1.81 -5.23
C VAL A 250 25.75 -1.01 -6.49
N LYS A 251 25.06 -1.24 -7.61
CA LYS A 251 25.26 -0.47 -8.86
C LYS A 251 24.82 0.99 -8.73
N LYS A 252 23.81 1.28 -7.91
CA LYS A 252 23.33 2.64 -7.63
C LYS A 252 24.33 3.40 -6.76
N LEU A 253 24.80 2.77 -5.68
CA LEU A 253 25.79 3.36 -4.75
C LEU A 253 27.19 3.43 -5.35
N ALA A 254 27.51 2.47 -6.21
CA ALA A 254 28.77 2.43 -6.93
C ALA A 254 28.52 2.14 -8.41
N PRO A 255 28.31 3.17 -9.25
CA PRO A 255 28.14 2.98 -10.69
C PRO A 255 29.47 2.58 -11.37
N VAL A 256 29.40 1.63 -12.30
CA VAL A 256 30.54 1.30 -13.16
C VAL A 256 30.67 2.43 -14.19
N ARG A 257 31.80 3.13 -14.17
CA ARG A 257 32.09 4.20 -15.12
C ARG A 257 33.16 3.72 -16.07
N CYS A 258 32.90 3.88 -17.35
CA CYS A 258 33.83 3.53 -18.40
C CYS A 258 34.05 4.74 -19.30
N ARG A 259 35.30 4.95 -19.72
CA ARG A 259 35.66 5.92 -20.75
C ARG A 259 36.19 5.15 -21.94
N TRP A 260 35.65 5.45 -23.12
CA TRP A 260 36.25 5.00 -24.36
C TRP A 260 37.48 5.85 -24.66
N ILE A 261 38.63 5.22 -24.89
CA ILE A 261 39.85 5.88 -25.35
C ILE A 261 39.98 5.55 -26.84
N ALA A 262 39.72 6.56 -27.68
CA ALA A 262 39.61 6.39 -29.13
C ALA A 262 40.95 6.04 -29.76
N GLU A 263 42.04 6.59 -29.23
CA GLU A 263 43.42 6.38 -29.67
C GLU A 263 43.88 4.93 -29.48
N GLU A 264 43.34 4.26 -28.45
CA GLU A 264 43.71 2.89 -28.07
C GLU A 264 42.61 1.87 -28.42
N ASN A 265 41.52 2.33 -29.04
CA ASN A 265 40.34 1.54 -29.39
C ASN A 265 39.85 0.62 -28.25
N ARG A 266 39.89 1.12 -27.01
CA ARG A 266 39.54 0.32 -25.83
C ARG A 266 38.70 1.09 -24.82
N LEU A 267 37.92 0.32 -24.07
CA LEU A 267 37.13 0.80 -22.94
C LEU A 267 37.99 0.72 -21.66
N VAL A 268 38.17 1.84 -20.97
CA VAL A 268 38.91 1.92 -19.71
C VAL A 268 37.95 2.19 -18.56
N TYR A 269 38.03 1.39 -17.51
CA TYR A 269 37.27 1.60 -16.28
C TYR A 269 37.82 2.80 -15.51
N LEU A 270 36.95 3.74 -15.20
CA LEU A 270 37.29 4.90 -14.37
C LEU A 270 37.20 4.51 -12.89
N PRO A 271 38.16 4.95 -12.05
CA PRO A 271 38.10 4.70 -10.62
C PRO A 271 36.92 5.43 -9.98
N ALA A 272 36.47 4.90 -8.85
CA ALA A 272 35.44 5.49 -8.02
C ALA A 272 35.84 6.92 -7.56
N LYS A 273 34.94 7.89 -7.79
CA LYS A 273 35.16 9.31 -7.46
C LYS A 273 34.89 9.62 -5.99
N GLU A 274 33.92 8.94 -5.36
CA GLU A 274 33.45 9.25 -4.01
C GLU A 274 33.87 8.20 -2.97
N GLY A 275 33.99 8.62 -1.70
CA GLY A 275 34.36 7.73 -0.60
C GLY A 275 33.40 6.54 -0.47
N GLN A 276 32.09 6.80 -0.46
CA GLN A 276 31.06 5.76 -0.37
C GLN A 276 31.07 4.79 -1.56
N GLU A 277 31.34 5.29 -2.77
CA GLU A 277 31.45 4.45 -3.96
C GLU A 277 32.65 3.50 -3.87
N ARG A 278 33.79 3.95 -3.34
CA ARG A 278 34.97 3.08 -3.11
C ARG A 278 34.66 1.95 -2.14
N LEU A 279 33.94 2.24 -1.05
CA LEU A 279 33.56 1.23 -0.06
C LEU A 279 32.67 0.13 -0.66
N VAL A 280 31.73 0.51 -1.53
CA VAL A 280 30.73 -0.42 -2.06
C VAL A 280 31.17 -1.08 -3.37
N ALA A 281 32.16 -0.53 -4.09
CA ALA A 281 32.63 -1.07 -5.36
C ALA A 281 33.08 -2.54 -5.25
N GLY A 282 33.75 -2.91 -4.16
CA GLY A 282 34.21 -4.28 -3.89
C GLY A 282 33.09 -5.29 -3.60
N MET A 283 31.82 -4.86 -3.56
CA MET A 283 30.65 -5.73 -3.40
C MET A 283 30.03 -6.20 -4.71
N ARG A 284 30.48 -5.67 -5.85
CA ARG A 284 29.94 -6.01 -7.18
C ARG A 284 30.16 -7.48 -7.52
N ASP A 285 31.31 -8.01 -7.09
CA ASP A 285 31.76 -9.37 -7.42
C ASP A 285 31.32 -10.42 -6.37
N VAL A 286 30.56 -9.99 -5.36
CA VAL A 286 30.08 -10.88 -4.30
C VAL A 286 28.93 -11.72 -4.81
N ASN A 287 29.07 -13.04 -4.68
CA ASN A 287 28.04 -13.98 -5.09
C ASN A 287 27.03 -14.21 -3.96
N TRP A 288 26.09 -13.27 -3.81
CA TRP A 288 25.08 -13.31 -2.76
C TRP A 288 24.22 -14.57 -2.85
N SER A 289 24.12 -15.33 -1.76
CA SER A 289 23.31 -16.53 -1.70
C SER A 289 21.83 -16.23 -1.89
N VAL A 290 21.07 -17.24 -2.31
CA VAL A 290 19.62 -17.14 -2.52
C VAL A 290 18.91 -16.67 -1.25
N ASP A 291 19.38 -17.08 -0.08
CA ASP A 291 18.76 -16.75 1.20
C ASP A 291 19.04 -15.31 1.62
N THR A 292 20.27 -14.80 1.41
CA THR A 292 20.58 -13.37 1.56
C THR A 292 19.72 -12.53 0.64
N GLN A 293 19.62 -12.89 -0.64
CA GLN A 293 18.81 -12.15 -1.61
C GLN A 293 17.33 -12.12 -1.24
N LYS A 294 16.77 -13.24 -0.76
CA LYS A 294 15.38 -13.32 -0.29
C LYS A 294 15.15 -12.44 0.93
N LEU A 295 16.04 -12.52 1.93
CA LEU A 295 15.89 -11.79 3.18
C LEU A 295 16.10 -10.29 2.98
N TRP A 296 17.09 -9.91 2.17
CA TRP A 296 17.30 -8.54 1.69
C TRP A 296 16.04 -7.99 1.04
N THR A 297 15.44 -8.73 0.08
CA THR A 297 14.23 -8.27 -0.61
C THR A 297 13.09 -8.03 0.39
N ARG A 298 12.91 -8.94 1.35
CA ARG A 298 11.85 -8.81 2.36
C ARG A 298 12.05 -7.57 3.24
N LEU A 299 13.27 -7.37 3.75
CA LEU A 299 13.58 -6.25 4.61
C LEU A 299 13.60 -4.93 3.84
N ALA A 300 14.07 -4.91 2.58
CA ALA A 300 14.07 -3.71 1.75
C ALA A 300 12.65 -3.26 1.40
N ASN A 301 11.72 -4.20 1.26
CA ASN A 301 10.29 -3.90 1.11
C ASN A 301 9.66 -3.34 2.41
N GLN A 302 10.34 -3.38 3.55
CA GLN A 302 9.87 -2.80 4.81
C GLN A 302 10.60 -1.46 5.08
N ASP A 303 11.93 -1.49 5.00
CA ASP A 303 12.84 -0.36 5.22
C ASP A 303 14.05 -0.44 4.26
N GLU A 304 13.88 0.08 3.04
CA GLU A 304 14.96 0.12 2.04
C GLU A 304 16.17 0.92 2.53
N ALA A 305 15.94 2.02 3.26
CA ALA A 305 17.01 2.91 3.70
C ALA A 305 17.97 2.20 4.66
N TRP A 306 17.44 1.48 5.64
CA TRP A 306 18.24 0.69 6.58
C TRP A 306 19.02 -0.42 5.86
N VAL A 307 18.36 -1.19 4.99
CA VAL A 307 18.99 -2.30 4.27
C VAL A 307 20.11 -1.79 3.35
N VAL A 308 19.89 -0.69 2.62
CA VAL A 308 20.90 -0.08 1.75
C VAL A 308 22.08 0.48 2.54
N ALA A 309 21.84 1.01 3.75
CA ALA A 309 22.89 1.51 4.64
C ALA A 309 23.83 0.41 5.19
N LEU A 310 23.47 -0.87 5.07
CA LEU A 310 24.37 -1.98 5.40
C LEU A 310 25.52 -2.12 4.40
N LEU A 311 25.33 -1.76 3.12
CA LEU A 311 26.34 -1.97 2.09
C LEU A 311 27.60 -1.13 2.34
N PRO A 312 27.53 0.17 2.68
CA PRO A 312 28.74 0.92 3.04
C PRO A 312 29.44 0.36 4.28
N LYS A 313 28.70 -0.16 5.29
CA LYS A 313 29.30 -0.73 6.51
C LYS A 313 30.10 -2.00 6.23
N PHE A 314 29.49 -2.95 5.53
CA PHE A 314 30.20 -4.16 5.09
C PHE A 314 31.33 -3.82 4.10
N GLY A 315 31.18 -2.77 3.29
CA GLY A 315 32.19 -2.29 2.36
C GLY A 315 33.41 -1.73 3.09
N GLN A 316 33.17 -0.91 4.10
CA GLN A 316 34.21 -0.40 5.00
C GLN A 316 34.93 -1.54 5.71
N PHE A 317 34.18 -2.47 6.32
CA PHE A 317 34.79 -3.63 6.99
C PHE A 317 35.66 -4.46 6.04
N LYS A 318 35.20 -4.67 4.80
CA LYS A 318 35.96 -5.40 3.79
C LYS A 318 37.25 -4.69 3.37
N MET A 319 37.21 -3.38 3.19
CA MET A 319 38.35 -2.59 2.68
C MET A 319 39.37 -2.22 3.77
N ASP A 320 38.96 -2.15 5.02
CA ASP A 320 39.84 -1.76 6.12
C ASP A 320 40.68 -2.94 6.62
N GLY A 321 41.92 -3.07 6.14
CA GLY A 321 42.83 -4.16 6.51
C GLY A 321 43.21 -4.20 7.99
N HIS A 322 42.95 -3.14 8.77
CA HIS A 322 43.27 -3.08 10.20
C HIS A 322 42.08 -3.45 11.09
N LEU A 323 40.87 -3.46 10.53
CA LEU A 323 39.66 -3.82 11.25
C LEU A 323 39.41 -5.33 11.14
N TYR A 324 39.55 -6.04 12.26
CA TYR A 324 39.38 -7.50 12.35
C TYR A 324 37.99 -7.91 12.85
N GLU A 325 37.34 -7.06 13.63
CA GLU A 325 36.00 -7.26 14.15
C GLU A 325 35.14 -6.01 13.95
N MET A 326 33.83 -6.20 13.78
CA MET A 326 32.87 -5.09 13.71
C MET A 326 31.57 -5.47 14.40
N ASP A 327 31.17 -4.62 15.34
CA ASP A 327 29.91 -4.74 16.06
C ASP A 327 28.83 -3.89 15.40
N PHE A 328 27.68 -4.51 15.15
CA PHE A 328 26.48 -3.79 14.76
C PHE A 328 25.69 -3.33 15.98
N LEU A 329 24.79 -2.37 15.79
CA LEU A 329 23.83 -2.00 16.82
C LEU A 329 22.82 -3.13 17.07
N PRO A 330 22.21 -3.20 18.27
CA PRO A 330 21.10 -4.11 18.53
C PRO A 330 20.00 -3.96 17.47
N MET A 331 19.50 -5.09 16.98
CA MET A 331 18.58 -5.13 15.85
C MET A 331 17.66 -6.35 15.97
N ASP A 332 16.52 -6.37 15.27
CA ASP A 332 15.56 -7.46 15.40
C ASP A 332 16.08 -8.80 14.82
N ASN A 333 15.36 -9.90 15.10
CA ASN A 333 15.73 -11.24 14.62
C ASN A 333 15.96 -11.34 13.10
N ARG A 334 15.16 -10.66 12.29
CA ARG A 334 15.26 -10.72 10.83
C ARG A 334 16.44 -9.88 10.33
N GLN A 335 16.64 -8.71 10.92
CA GLN A 335 17.77 -7.83 10.67
C GLN A 335 19.10 -8.54 11.01
N ARG A 336 19.20 -9.18 12.18
CA ARG A 336 20.37 -9.98 12.57
C ARG A 336 20.63 -11.11 11.58
N ALA A 337 19.59 -11.85 11.20
CA ALA A 337 19.72 -12.92 10.22
C ALA A 337 20.23 -12.43 8.85
N LEU A 338 19.85 -11.21 8.43
CA LEU A 338 20.40 -10.62 7.20
C LEU A 338 21.89 -10.33 7.33
N VAL A 339 22.30 -9.73 8.45
CA VAL A 339 23.73 -9.42 8.71
C VAL A 339 24.55 -10.72 8.74
N HIS A 340 24.09 -11.76 9.43
CA HIS A 340 24.75 -13.07 9.41
C HIS A 340 24.90 -13.66 8.00
N ASN A 341 23.83 -13.62 7.21
CA ASN A 341 23.86 -14.14 5.84
C ASN A 341 24.80 -13.33 4.93
N MET A 342 24.80 -12.00 5.07
CA MET A 342 25.71 -11.13 4.32
C MET A 342 27.17 -11.35 4.73
N ALA A 343 27.46 -11.50 6.02
CA ALA A 343 28.79 -11.82 6.53
C ALA A 343 29.28 -13.16 5.96
N LYS A 344 28.43 -14.19 6.00
CA LYS A 344 28.72 -15.51 5.43
C LYS A 344 29.04 -15.45 3.93
N ASP A 345 28.23 -14.74 3.15
CA ASP A 345 28.46 -14.60 1.69
C ASP A 345 29.76 -13.84 1.37
N LEU A 346 30.22 -12.99 2.30
CA LEU A 346 31.50 -12.27 2.22
C LEU A 346 32.68 -13.08 2.77
N GLY A 347 32.43 -14.28 3.30
CA GLY A 347 33.47 -15.13 3.89
C GLY A 347 33.95 -14.65 5.26
N TYR A 348 33.06 -14.06 6.06
CA TYR A 348 33.34 -13.66 7.44
C TYR A 348 32.62 -14.56 8.44
N GLU A 349 33.19 -14.67 9.64
CA GLU A 349 32.49 -15.27 10.77
C GLU A 349 31.53 -14.25 11.37
N SER A 350 30.45 -14.75 11.96
CA SER A 350 29.48 -13.87 12.62
C SER A 350 28.83 -14.59 13.79
N GLN A 351 28.68 -13.87 14.90
CA GLN A 351 28.08 -14.36 16.13
C GLN A 351 27.13 -13.32 16.73
N ALA A 352 26.07 -13.80 17.37
CA ALA A 352 25.15 -12.94 18.09
C ALA A 352 25.62 -12.82 19.55
N VAL A 353 25.88 -11.60 20.01
CA VAL A 353 26.46 -11.30 21.32
C VAL A 353 25.43 -10.55 22.17
N GLY A 354 25.39 -10.86 23.47
CA GLY A 354 24.45 -10.25 24.43
C GLY A 354 23.09 -10.93 24.50
N GLU A 355 22.26 -10.46 25.44
CA GLU A 355 20.87 -10.89 25.63
C GLU A 355 19.89 -9.82 25.15
N GLU A 356 18.63 -10.18 24.94
CA GLU A 356 17.60 -9.20 24.56
C GLU A 356 17.36 -8.21 25.70
N PRO A 357 17.18 -6.90 25.42
CA PRO A 357 17.04 -6.26 24.10
C PRO A 357 18.37 -5.74 23.50
N GLU A 358 19.50 -5.94 24.18
CA GLU A 358 20.81 -5.42 23.80
C GLU A 358 21.54 -6.33 22.80
N ARG A 359 20.90 -7.42 22.37
CA ARG A 359 21.51 -8.45 21.51
C ARG A 359 21.86 -7.89 20.13
N PHE A 360 23.15 -7.96 19.80
CA PHE A 360 23.72 -7.48 18.55
C PHE A 360 24.47 -8.57 17.77
N VAL A 361 24.97 -8.23 16.59
CA VAL A 361 25.78 -9.13 15.75
C VAL A 361 27.19 -8.58 15.66
N ARG A 362 28.17 -9.42 15.98
CA ARG A 362 29.60 -9.21 15.74
C ARG A 362 30.00 -9.99 14.49
N ILE A 363 30.76 -9.35 13.60
CA ILE A 363 31.38 -10.02 12.45
C ILE A 363 32.91 -9.96 12.59
N GLU A 364 33.59 -11.03 12.17
CA GLU A 364 35.02 -11.21 12.35
C GLU A 364 35.69 -11.72 11.06
N LYS A 365 36.89 -11.23 10.76
CA LYS A 365 37.72 -11.72 9.64
C LYS A 365 38.50 -12.96 10.08
N TYR A 366 38.58 -13.96 9.20
CA TYR A 366 39.51 -15.08 9.42
C TYR A 366 40.96 -14.59 9.50
N ALA A 367 41.67 -14.97 10.57
CA ALA A 367 43.08 -14.65 10.77
C ALA A 367 44.00 -15.19 9.65
N ASP A 368 43.57 -16.23 8.93
CA ASP A 368 44.31 -16.90 7.86
C ASP A 368 43.72 -16.69 6.45
N ASN A 369 42.95 -15.63 6.20
CA ASN A 369 42.43 -15.38 4.85
C ASN A 369 43.55 -14.85 3.93
N PRO A 370 43.99 -15.60 2.89
CA PRO A 370 45.08 -15.17 2.00
C PRO A 370 44.76 -13.90 1.20
N LEU A 371 43.50 -13.46 1.19
CA LEU A 371 43.04 -12.21 0.57
C LEU A 371 43.41 -10.93 1.36
N ILE A 372 44.04 -11.06 2.53
CA ILE A 372 44.46 -9.93 3.40
C ILE A 372 45.97 -9.63 3.26
N ARG A 373 46.73 -10.40 2.46
CA ARG A 373 48.19 -10.28 2.33
C ARG A 373 48.71 -9.40 1.18
N ASP A 374 47.85 -8.69 0.45
CA ASP A 374 48.28 -7.76 -0.62
C ASP A 374 48.03 -6.29 -0.26
#